data_AF-A0A3B0VYX0-F1
#
_entry.id   AF-A0A3B0VYX0-F1
#
_cell.length_a   1.000
_cell.length_b   1.000
_cell.length_c   1.000
_cell.angle_alpha   90.00
_cell.angle_beta   90.00
_cell.angle_gamma   90.00
#
_symmetry.space_group_name_H-M   'P 1'
#
loop_
_entity.id
_entity.type
_entity.pdbx_description
1 polymer ?
#
loop_
_entity_poly.entity_id
_entity_poly.type
_entity_poly.pdbx_seq_one_letter_code
_entity_poly.pdbx_strand_id
1 'polypeptide(L)'
;MHTVPLWYQEPDFIFIHINKTGGSSVEKALNLPFEHLSAVEKINEVGIEKWQSKFTFAFIRNPFDKVCSHYRYRVKTNQTQP
;
A
#
# COMPACT_ATOMS: atom_id res chain seq x y z
N MET A 1 -7.49 18.16 11.40
CA MET A 1 -7.20 18.54 10.00
C MET A 1 -5.69 18.65 9.87
N HIS A 2 -5.02 17.62 9.36
CA HIS A 2 -3.58 17.70 9.10
C HIS A 2 -3.37 18.52 7.82
N THR A 3 -2.74 19.69 7.95
CA THR A 3 -2.36 20.53 6.82
C THR A 3 -1.07 19.99 6.22
N VAL A 4 -1.13 19.54 4.96
CA VAL A 4 0.07 19.21 4.19
C VAL A 4 0.88 20.49 3.90
N PRO A 5 2.23 20.44 3.86
CA PRO A 5 3.06 21.60 3.57
C PRO A 5 2.73 22.22 2.20
N LEU A 6 2.91 23.53 2.05
CA LEU A 6 2.65 24.25 0.78
C LEU A 6 3.51 23.77 -0.40
N TRP A 7 4.65 23.12 -0.12
CA TRP A 7 5.54 22.54 -1.14
C TRP A 7 5.18 21.09 -1.48
N TYR A 8 4.23 20.47 -0.78
CA TYR A 8 3.85 19.09 -1.05
C TYR A 8 3.01 19.03 -2.32
N GLN A 9 3.57 18.37 -3.33
CA GLN A 9 2.84 18.00 -4.54
C GLN A 9 2.36 16.56 -4.36
N GLU A 10 1.05 16.36 -4.46
CA GLU A 10 0.53 14.99 -4.50
C GLU A 10 1.08 14.27 -5.73
N PRO A 11 1.43 12.98 -5.60
CA PRO A 11 1.84 12.20 -6.76
C PRO A 11 0.70 12.07 -7.78
N ASP A 12 1.07 12.06 -9.07
CA ASP A 12 0.17 11.76 -10.20
C ASP A 12 -0.17 10.27 -10.33
N PHE A 13 0.16 9.49 -9.31
CA PHE A 13 -0.09 8.06 -9.25
C PHE A 13 -0.66 7.63 -7.90
N ILE A 14 -1.27 6.46 -7.88
CA ILE A 14 -1.75 5.79 -6.68
C ILE A 14 -1.10 4.41 -6.62
N PHE A 15 -0.40 4.13 -5.53
CA PHE A 15 0.18 2.82 -5.27
C PHE A 15 -0.70 2.05 -4.28
N ILE A 16 -1.15 0.85 -4.66
CA ILE A 16 -1.88 -0.07 -3.77
C ILE A 16 -0.91 -1.09 -3.19
N HIS A 17 -0.60 -0.94 -1.90
CA HIS A 17 0.30 -1.83 -1.20
C HIS A 17 -0.44 -3.10 -0.74
N ILE A 18 -0.35 -4.13 -1.57
CA ILE A 18 -0.81 -5.46 -1.20
C ILE A 18 0.17 -6.08 -0.19
N ASN A 19 -0.36 -6.61 0.91
CA ASN A 19 0.44 -7.26 1.92
C ASN A 19 1.37 -8.35 1.35
N LYS A 20 2.64 -8.27 1.77
CA LYS A 20 3.71 -9.25 1.48
C LYS A 20 4.16 -9.32 0.00
N THR A 21 3.93 -8.27 -0.79
CA THR A 21 4.40 -8.18 -2.19
C THR A 21 5.61 -7.25 -2.38
N GLY A 22 6.23 -6.79 -1.30
CA GLY A 22 7.40 -5.90 -1.36
C GLY A 22 7.05 -4.41 -1.37
N GLY A 23 5.79 -4.04 -1.14
CA GLY A 23 5.36 -2.64 -1.15
C GLY A 23 6.09 -1.75 -0.14
N SER A 24 6.55 -2.28 1.01
CA SER A 24 7.38 -1.51 1.95
C SER A 24 8.68 -0.97 1.34
N SER A 25 9.23 -1.63 0.33
CA SER A 25 10.40 -1.14 -0.39
C SER A 25 10.02 -0.03 -1.36
N VAL A 26 8.86 -0.15 -2.00
CA VAL A 26 8.32 0.84 -2.96
C VAL A 26 7.94 2.12 -2.22
N GLU A 27 7.25 2.02 -1.09
CA GLU A 27 6.89 3.17 -0.25
C GLU A 27 8.13 3.95 0.18
N LYS A 28 9.19 3.25 0.61
CA LYS A 28 10.47 3.90 0.96
C LYS A 28 11.13 4.55 -0.24
N ALA A 29 11.17 3.87 -1.39
CA ALA A 29 11.82 4.39 -2.58
C ALA A 29 11.11 5.62 -3.17
N LEU A 30 9.78 5.67 -3.06
CA LEU A 30 8.94 6.74 -3.59
C LEU A 30 8.50 7.76 -2.53
N ASN A 31 9.02 7.64 -1.31
CA ASN A 31 8.68 8.48 -0.16
C ASN A 31 7.17 8.59 0.10
N LEU A 32 6.47 7.46 0.04
CA LEU A 32 5.04 7.34 0.29
C LEU A 32 4.76 6.98 1.76
N PRO A 33 3.61 7.37 2.31
CA PRO A 33 3.16 6.87 3.61
C PRO A 33 2.97 5.34 3.56
N PHE A 34 3.17 4.70 4.72
CA PHE A 34 2.96 3.26 4.86
C PHE A 34 1.48 2.96 5.08
N GLU A 35 0.81 2.38 4.09
CA GLU A 35 -0.64 2.16 4.11
C GLU A 35 -1.02 0.81 3.48
N HIS A 36 -1.86 0.01 4.13
CA HIS A 36 -2.35 -1.28 3.60
C HIS A 36 -3.82 -1.23 3.21
N LEU A 37 -4.21 -0.17 2.50
CA LEU A 37 -5.58 -0.03 2.02
C LEU A 37 -5.81 -0.89 0.78
N SER A 38 -6.96 -1.55 0.73
CA SER A 38 -7.48 -2.11 -0.51
C SER A 38 -7.79 -1.00 -1.53
N ALA A 39 -7.90 -1.37 -2.80
CA ALA A 39 -8.30 -0.42 -3.84
C ALA A 39 -9.66 0.24 -3.53
N VAL A 40 -10.61 -0.52 -2.98
CA VAL A 40 -11.94 0.00 -2.63
C VAL A 40 -11.84 1.04 -1.50
N GLU A 41 -11.08 0.74 -0.45
CA GLU A 41 -10.86 1.69 0.65
C GLU A 41 -10.16 2.95 0.15
N LYS A 42 -9.17 2.81 -0.74
CA LYS A 42 -8.46 3.96 -1.31
C LYS A 42 -9.36 4.81 -2.21
N ILE A 43 -10.23 4.20 -3.02
CA ILE A 43 -11.24 4.90 -3.82
C ILE A 43 -12.21 5.67 -2.92
N ASN A 44 -12.66 5.06 -1.81
CA ASN A 44 -13.55 5.72 -0.86
C ASN A 44 -12.87 6.91 -0.16
N GLU A 45 -11.56 6.84 0.06
CA GLU A 45 -10.76 7.91 0.67
C GLU A 45 -10.49 9.07 -0.31
N VAL A 46 -10.03 8.78 -1.52
CA VAL A 46 -9.59 9.82 -2.48
C VAL A 46 -10.71 10.33 -3.39
N GLY A 47 -11.78 9.56 -3.53
CA GLY A 47 -12.87 9.80 -4.47
C GLY A 47 -12.61 9.25 -5.87
N ILE A 48 -13.67 8.79 -6.52
CA ILE A 48 -13.58 8.10 -7.82
C ILE A 48 -12.98 8.96 -8.94
N GLU A 49 -13.25 10.28 -8.95
CA GLU A 49 -12.73 11.18 -9.98
C GLU A 49 -11.21 11.32 -9.91
N LYS A 50 -10.66 11.53 -8.71
CA LYS A 50 -9.20 11.58 -8.49
C LYS A 50 -8.54 10.24 -8.76
N TRP A 51 -9.21 9.14 -8.44
CA TRP A 51 -8.70 7.81 -8.76
C TRP A 51 -8.55 7.62 -10.28
N GLN A 52 -9.58 7.98 -11.05
CA GLN A 52 -9.59 7.82 -12.51
C GLN A 52 -8.60 8.76 -13.21
N SER A 53 -8.26 9.90 -12.61
CA SER A 53 -7.28 10.83 -13.19
C SER A 53 -5.82 10.47 -12.93
N LYS A 54 -5.54 9.52 -12.02
CA LYS A 54 -4.18 9.14 -11.62
C LYS A 54 -3.79 7.76 -12.13
N PHE A 55 -2.51 7.57 -12.47
CA PHE A 55 -2.00 6.25 -12.83
C PHE A 55 -1.98 5.35 -11.59
N THR A 56 -2.69 4.22 -11.61
CA THR A 56 -2.76 3.32 -10.45
C THR A 56 -2.02 2.01 -10.72
N PHE A 57 -1.20 1.57 -9.76
CA PHE A 57 -0.48 0.31 -9.86
C PHE A 57 -0.33 -0.41 -8.52
N ALA A 58 0.00 -1.71 -8.61
CA ALA A 58 0.30 -2.56 -7.47
C ALA A 58 1.36 -3.59 -7.87
N PHE A 59 2.11 -4.09 -6.89
CA PHE A 59 2.96 -5.26 -7.10
C PHE A 59 2.29 -6.51 -6.55
N ILE A 60 2.40 -7.59 -7.31
CA ILE A 60 1.95 -8.93 -6.91
C ILE A 60 3.15 -9.85 -6.67
N ARG A 61 2.89 -10.97 -6.01
CA ARG A 61 3.86 -12.04 -5.77
C ARG A 61 3.18 -13.38 -6.04
N ASN A 62 3.96 -14.40 -6.41
CA ASN A 62 3.45 -15.77 -6.48
C ASN A 62 2.62 -16.10 -5.21
N PRO A 63 1.42 -16.71 -5.34
CA PRO A 63 0.54 -16.93 -4.21
C PRO A 63 1.15 -17.77 -3.09
N PHE A 64 1.91 -18.82 -3.42
CA PHE A 64 2.56 -19.67 -2.43
C PHE A 64 3.63 -18.90 -1.65
N ASP A 65 4.49 -18.17 -2.36
CA ASP A 65 5.52 -17.35 -1.72
C ASP A 65 4.93 -16.26 -0.82
N LYS A 66 3.80 -15.67 -1.24
CA LYS A 66 3.07 -14.68 -0.45
C LYS A 66 2.60 -15.29 0.88
N VAL A 67 1.99 -16.49 0.84
CA VAL A 67 1.53 -17.19 2.05
C VAL A 67 2.70 -17.56 2.96
N CYS A 68 3.78 -18.13 2.41
CA CYS A 68 4.98 -18.45 3.20
C CYS A 68 5.61 -17.20 3.84
N SER A 69 5.67 -16.09 3.11
CA SER A 69 6.15 -14.80 3.64
C SER A 69 5.24 -14.28 4.77
N HIS A 70 3.93 -14.43 4.62
CA HIS A 70 2.95 -14.03 5.63
C HIS A 70 3.05 -14.89 6.90
N TYR A 71 3.20 -16.21 6.75
CA TYR A 71 3.40 -17.13 7.87
C TYR A 71 4.67 -16.80 8.65
N ARG A 72 5.82 -16.69 7.97
CA ARG A 72 7.10 -16.35 8.60
C ARG A 72 7.03 -15.02 9.35
N TYR A 73 6.33 -14.04 8.78
CA TYR A 73 6.10 -12.76 9.44
C TYR A 73 5.30 -12.92 10.74
N ARG A 74 4.15 -13.61 10.70
CA ARG A 74 3.30 -13.85 11.89
C ARG A 74 4.05 -14.61 12.99
N VAL A 75 4.87 -15.60 12.63
CA VAL A 75 5.72 -16.31 13.60
C VAL A 75 6.74 -15.36 14.23
N LYS A 76 7.43 -14.55 13.43
CA LYS A 76 8.41 -13.58 13.93
C LYS A 76 7.79 -12.51 14.83
N THR A 77 6.55 -12.10 14.57
CA THR A 77 5.83 -11.07 15.35
C THR A 77 4.96 -11.65 16.46
N ASN A 78 5.01 -12.96 16.71
CA ASN A 78 4.18 -13.66 17.68
C ASN A 78 2.66 -13.45 17.47
N GLN A 79 2.24 -13.25 16.22
CA GLN A 79 0.85 -13.09 15.78
C GLN A 79 0.28 -14.44 15.32
N THR A 80 0.48 -15.49 16.10
CA THR A 80 0.15 -16.88 15.73
C THR A 80 -1.17 -17.36 16.31
N GLN A 81 -1.89 -16.52 17.08
CA GLN A 81 -3.21 -16.87 17.59
C GLN A 81 -4.23 -16.97 16.44
N PRO A 82 -5.23 -17.89 16.55
CA PRO A 82 -6.27 -18.09 15.56
C PRO A 82 -7.11 -16.84 15.31
#